data_AF-A0A4P5ST04-F1
#
_entry.id   AF-A0A4P5ST04-F1
#
_cell.length_a   1.000
_cell.length_b   1.000
_cell.length_c   1.000
_cell.angle_alpha   90.00
_cell.angle_beta   90.00
_cell.angle_gamma   90.00
#
_symmetry.space_group_name_H-M   'P 1'
#
loop_
_entity.id
_entity.type
_entity.pdbx_description
1 polymer ?
#
loop_
_entity_poly.entity_id
_entity_poly.type
_entity_poly.pdbx_seq_one_letter_code
_entity_poly.pdbx_strand_id
1 'polypeptide(L)'
;MKKTKQQECVLVDRERQLEELESEDEAIRAKALRSLCPCHGDWKMFEENLLLVERFRKDPSPLVRRTALHLFEDAGEISTEGYQTNPREVTNDMLRARRASRFAPDEEELEAVKRKHAQKQASRGKFSVR
;
A
#
# COMPACT_ATOMS: atom_id res chain seq x y z
N MET A 1 -32.89 -11.04 11.70
CA MET A 1 -33.46 -9.81 11.11
C MET A 1 -33.00 -8.58 11.88
N LYS A 2 -31.83 -8.01 11.57
CA LYS A 2 -31.36 -6.70 12.07
C LYS A 2 -30.30 -6.13 11.09
N LYS A 3 -30.72 -5.73 9.89
CA LYS A 3 -29.90 -5.04 8.88
C LYS A 3 -30.84 -4.12 8.09
N THR A 4 -31.16 -2.96 8.64
CA THR A 4 -31.95 -1.94 7.91
C THR A 4 -31.61 -0.54 8.38
N LYS A 5 -31.47 -0.32 9.70
CA LYS A 5 -31.24 1.02 10.25
C LYS A 5 -29.87 1.66 9.90
N GLN A 6 -28.83 0.85 9.67
CA GLN A 6 -27.52 1.38 9.24
C GLN A 6 -27.49 1.76 7.75
N GLN A 7 -28.33 1.15 6.92
CA GLN A 7 -28.36 1.46 5.49
C GLN A 7 -29.05 2.81 5.21
N GLU A 8 -30.06 3.17 5.98
CA GLU A 8 -30.75 4.47 5.82
C GLU A 8 -29.86 5.66 6.23
N CYS A 9 -29.06 5.56 7.28
CA CYS A 9 -28.15 6.65 7.67
C CYS A 9 -27.04 6.90 6.63
N VAL A 10 -26.45 5.84 6.08
CA VAL A 10 -25.35 5.94 5.10
C VAL A 10 -25.84 6.46 3.75
N LEU A 11 -27.08 6.16 3.36
CA LEU A 11 -27.66 6.66 2.11
C LEU A 11 -27.93 8.17 2.14
N VAL A 12 -28.46 8.69 3.25
CA VAL A 12 -28.74 10.13 3.41
C VAL A 12 -27.46 10.96 3.42
N ASP A 13 -26.37 10.43 3.99
CA ASP A 13 -25.07 11.11 3.96
C ASP A 13 -24.49 11.19 2.55
N ARG A 14 -24.74 10.19 1.68
CA ARG A 14 -24.22 10.18 0.31
C ARG A 14 -24.88 11.23 -0.60
N GLU A 15 -26.21 11.31 -0.57
CA GLU A 15 -26.94 12.29 -1.39
C GLU A 15 -26.55 13.72 -1.00
N ARG A 16 -26.48 13.98 0.30
CA ARG A 16 -26.01 15.26 0.84
C ARG A 16 -24.56 15.56 0.46
N GLN A 17 -23.66 14.57 0.48
CA GLN A 17 -22.28 14.77 0.03
C GLN A 17 -22.20 15.13 -1.45
N LEU A 18 -23.05 14.54 -2.30
CA LEU A 18 -23.11 14.87 -3.72
C LEU A 18 -23.67 16.28 -3.95
N GLU A 19 -24.67 16.71 -3.17
CA GLU A 19 -25.15 18.10 -3.19
C GLU A 19 -24.07 19.09 -2.73
N GLU A 20 -23.31 18.75 -1.68
CA GLU A 20 -22.20 19.59 -1.18
C GLU A 20 -21.06 19.72 -2.22
N LEU A 21 -20.88 18.73 -3.10
CA LEU A 21 -19.92 18.79 -4.21
C LEU A 21 -20.34 19.74 -5.35
N GLU A 22 -21.64 20.02 -5.49
CA GLU A 22 -22.17 20.98 -6.46
C GLU A 22 -22.30 22.40 -5.91
N SER A 23 -21.98 22.60 -4.62
CA SER A 23 -22.03 23.91 -3.97
C SER A 23 -21.13 24.94 -4.64
N GLU A 24 -21.58 26.20 -4.71
CA GLU A 24 -20.76 27.31 -5.22
C GLU A 24 -19.56 27.62 -4.30
N ASP A 25 -19.66 27.26 -3.01
CA ASP A 25 -18.59 27.48 -2.04
C ASP A 25 -17.48 26.43 -2.18
N GLU A 26 -16.27 26.90 -2.48
CA GLU A 26 -15.08 26.06 -2.62
C GLU A 26 -14.71 25.29 -1.34
N ALA A 27 -14.99 25.84 -0.16
CA ALA A 27 -14.69 25.18 1.10
C ALA A 27 -15.62 23.98 1.35
N ILE A 28 -16.89 24.12 0.96
CA ILE A 28 -17.88 23.05 1.05
C ILE A 28 -17.52 21.94 0.06
N ARG A 29 -17.25 22.29 -1.21
CA ARG A 29 -16.83 21.31 -2.23
C ARG A 29 -15.58 20.54 -1.79
N ALA A 30 -14.57 21.24 -1.28
CA ALA A 30 -13.34 20.60 -0.84
C ALA A 30 -13.54 19.68 0.37
N LYS A 31 -14.41 20.07 1.31
CA LYS A 31 -14.75 19.23 2.47
C LYS A 31 -15.45 17.94 2.02
N ALA A 32 -16.42 18.05 1.11
CA ALA A 32 -17.13 16.90 0.57
C ALA A 32 -16.18 15.98 -0.23
N LEU A 33 -15.28 16.53 -1.04
CA LEU A 33 -14.22 15.76 -1.70
C LEU A 33 -13.34 15.03 -0.71
N ARG A 34 -12.97 15.67 0.41
CA ARG A 34 -12.11 15.06 1.42
C ARG A 34 -12.79 13.90 2.15
N SER A 35 -14.13 13.92 2.29
CA SER A 35 -14.86 12.75 2.82
C SER A 35 -14.85 11.53 1.90
N LEU A 36 -14.56 11.70 0.60
CA LEU A 36 -14.36 10.61 -0.35
C LEU A 36 -12.91 10.06 -0.33
N CYS A 37 -12.03 10.61 0.52
CA CYS A 37 -10.65 10.15 0.62
C CYS A 37 -10.60 8.73 1.19
N PRO A 38 -9.89 7.79 0.55
CA PRO A 38 -9.70 6.44 1.09
C PRO A 38 -8.92 6.43 2.41
N CYS A 39 -8.22 7.53 2.75
CA CYS A 39 -7.57 7.73 4.05
C CYS A 39 -8.54 7.84 5.24
N HIS A 40 -9.79 8.26 5.01
CA HIS A 40 -10.79 8.48 6.05
C HIS A 40 -12.04 7.60 5.89
N GLY A 41 -12.15 6.84 4.79
CA GLY A 41 -13.33 6.06 4.45
C GLY A 41 -13.02 4.76 3.73
N ASP A 42 -14.05 4.17 3.10
CA ASP A 42 -13.92 2.89 2.41
C ASP A 42 -13.32 3.06 1.02
N TRP A 43 -12.29 2.25 0.70
CA TRP A 43 -11.65 2.20 -0.63
C TRP A 43 -12.67 2.05 -1.77
N LYS A 44 -13.68 1.22 -1.57
CA LYS A 44 -14.73 0.95 -2.55
C LYS A 44 -15.55 2.20 -2.89
N MET A 45 -15.76 3.08 -1.92
CA MET A 45 -16.48 4.34 -2.13
C MET A 45 -15.66 5.30 -3.00
N PHE A 46 -14.33 5.32 -2.82
CA PHE A 46 -13.44 6.08 -3.69
C PHE A 46 -13.48 5.55 -5.14
N GLU A 47 -13.39 4.23 -5.34
CA GLU A 47 -13.46 3.61 -6.67
C GLU A 47 -14.78 3.91 -7.39
N GLU A 48 -15.92 3.81 -6.69
CA GLU A 48 -17.23 4.11 -7.26
C GLU A 48 -17.38 5.57 -7.70
N ASN A 49 -16.65 6.50 -7.08
CA ASN A 49 -16.72 7.94 -7.36
C ASN A 49 -15.48 8.48 -8.10
N LEU A 50 -14.60 7.60 -8.61
CA LEU A 50 -13.31 7.98 -9.19
C LEU A 50 -13.45 8.93 -10.39
N LEU A 51 -14.43 8.66 -11.26
CA LEU A 51 -14.75 9.54 -12.40
C LEU A 51 -15.25 10.92 -11.98
N LEU A 52 -15.91 11.02 -10.82
CA LEU A 52 -16.39 12.27 -10.27
C LEU A 52 -15.22 13.07 -9.69
N VAL A 53 -14.36 12.43 -8.89
CA VAL A 53 -13.14 13.05 -8.34
C VAL A 53 -12.19 13.52 -9.44
N GLU A 54 -12.10 12.79 -10.56
CA GLU A 54 -11.27 13.18 -11.70
C GLU A 54 -11.71 14.52 -12.32
N ARG A 55 -13.02 14.81 -12.37
CA ARG A 55 -13.53 16.09 -12.87
C ARG A 55 -13.06 17.27 -12.02
N PHE A 56 -12.98 17.08 -10.70
CA PHE A 56 -12.54 18.11 -9.76
C PHE A 56 -11.04 18.45 -9.85
N ARG A 57 -10.23 17.65 -10.56
CA ARG A 57 -8.86 18.04 -10.93
C ARG A 57 -8.83 19.30 -11.81
N LYS A 58 -9.93 19.61 -12.49
CA LYS A 58 -10.10 20.79 -13.35
C LYS A 58 -11.03 21.84 -12.74
N ASP A 59 -11.35 21.75 -11.44
CA ASP A 59 -12.19 22.74 -10.76
C ASP A 59 -11.57 24.16 -10.87
N PRO A 60 -12.36 25.23 -10.99
CA PRO A 60 -11.85 26.60 -11.02
C PRO A 60 -11.08 26.97 -9.73
N SER A 61 -11.47 26.42 -8.58
CA SER A 61 -10.80 26.69 -7.31
C SER A 61 -9.49 25.93 -7.17
N PRO A 62 -8.37 26.61 -6.83
CA PRO A 62 -7.10 25.95 -6.54
C PRO A 62 -7.17 25.03 -5.31
N LEU A 63 -8.05 25.35 -4.35
CA LEU A 63 -8.20 24.58 -3.12
C LEU A 63 -8.82 23.21 -3.43
N VAL A 64 -9.90 23.21 -4.22
CA VAL A 64 -10.58 21.99 -4.67
C VAL A 64 -9.66 21.12 -5.51
N ARG A 65 -8.89 21.72 -6.45
CA ARG A 65 -7.90 20.98 -7.25
C ARG A 65 -6.82 20.31 -6.40
N ARG A 66 -6.31 21.02 -5.38
CA ARG A 66 -5.31 20.45 -4.46
C ARG A 66 -5.88 19.26 -3.71
N THR A 67 -7.10 19.37 -3.20
CA THR A 67 -7.77 18.26 -2.52
C THR A 67 -7.95 17.08 -3.45
N ALA A 68 -8.44 17.29 -4.68
CA ALA A 68 -8.60 16.23 -5.67
C ALA A 68 -7.27 15.52 -5.99
N LEU A 69 -6.16 16.26 -6.13
CA LEU A 69 -4.83 15.67 -6.35
C LEU A 69 -4.38 14.80 -5.17
N HIS A 70 -4.55 15.30 -3.94
CA HIS A 70 -4.18 14.56 -2.74
C HIS A 70 -4.93 13.21 -2.63
N LEU A 71 -6.21 13.17 -3.00
CA LEU A 71 -6.95 11.89 -3.04
C LEU A 71 -6.30 10.86 -3.99
N PHE A 72 -5.77 11.30 -5.14
CA PHE A 72 -5.09 10.39 -6.07
C PHE A 72 -3.70 9.97 -5.58
N GLU A 73 -3.00 10.86 -4.88
CA GLU A 73 -1.71 10.54 -4.24
C GLU A 73 -1.92 9.47 -3.17
N ASP A 74 -2.87 9.68 -2.26
CA ASP A 74 -3.23 8.72 -1.20
C ASP A 74 -3.70 7.38 -1.80
N ALA A 75 -4.52 7.43 -2.85
CA ALA A 75 -4.93 6.22 -3.56
C ALA A 75 -3.75 5.49 -4.20
N GLY A 76 -2.80 6.24 -4.77
CA GLY A 76 -1.56 5.69 -5.31
C GLY A 76 -0.74 5.01 -4.22
N GLU A 77 -0.56 5.64 -3.05
CA GLU A 77 0.18 5.08 -1.92
C GLU A 77 -0.46 3.77 -1.42
N ILE A 78 -1.78 3.74 -1.21
CA ILE A 78 -2.50 2.53 -0.77
C ILE A 78 -2.43 1.43 -1.84
N SER A 79 -2.56 1.77 -3.13
CA SER A 79 -2.47 0.79 -4.21
C SER A 79 -1.05 0.25 -4.41
N THR A 80 -0.02 1.02 -4.02
CA THR A 80 1.39 0.67 -4.20
C THR A 80 2.05 0.13 -2.94
N GLU A 81 1.32 -0.02 -1.83
CA GLU A 81 1.82 -0.58 -0.56
C GLU A 81 2.43 -2.00 -0.70
N GLY A 82 2.24 -2.67 -1.85
CA GLY A 82 2.91 -3.92 -2.23
C GLY A 82 4.16 -3.80 -3.11
N TYR A 83 4.47 -2.64 -3.68
CA TYR A 83 5.64 -2.41 -4.53
C TYR A 83 6.65 -1.52 -3.81
N GLN A 84 7.80 -2.10 -3.43
CA GLN A 84 8.94 -1.35 -2.88
C GLN A 84 9.48 -0.39 -3.94
N THR A 85 8.97 0.84 -4.00
CA THR A 85 9.42 1.89 -4.92
C THR A 85 10.54 2.75 -4.33
N ASN A 86 11.19 2.33 -3.24
CA ASN A 86 12.36 3.03 -2.74
C ASN A 86 13.58 2.66 -3.61
N PRO A 87 14.13 3.58 -4.43
CA PRO A 87 15.20 3.25 -5.38
C PRO A 87 16.45 2.68 -4.69
N ARG A 88 16.66 3.04 -3.41
CA ARG A 88 17.73 2.52 -2.56
C ARG A 88 17.57 1.04 -2.20
N GLU A 89 16.35 0.57 -1.97
CA GLU A 89 16.11 -0.84 -1.64
C GLU A 89 16.32 -1.73 -2.87
N VAL A 90 15.81 -1.31 -4.03
CA VAL A 90 16.03 -2.00 -5.31
C VAL A 90 17.52 -2.12 -5.64
N THR A 91 18.30 -1.05 -5.45
CA THR A 91 19.76 -1.09 -5.68
C THR A 91 20.48 -1.96 -4.64
N ASN A 92 20.05 -1.95 -3.38
CA ASN A 92 20.60 -2.83 -2.35
C ASN A 92 20.35 -4.31 -2.65
N ASP A 93 19.17 -4.66 -3.16
CA ASP A 93 18.83 -6.03 -3.55
C ASP A 93 19.60 -6.48 -4.79
N MET A 94 19.74 -5.60 -5.79
CA MET A 94 20.61 -5.86 -6.94
C MET A 94 22.07 -6.08 -6.52
N LEU A 95 22.59 -5.27 -5.59
CA LEU A 95 23.94 -5.43 -5.06
C LEU A 95 24.07 -6.72 -4.24
N ARG A 96 23.05 -7.10 -3.47
CA ARG A 96 23.01 -8.34 -2.70
C ARG A 96 23.03 -9.56 -3.63
N ALA A 97 22.18 -9.57 -4.65
CA ALA A 97 22.14 -10.62 -5.67
C ALA A 97 23.47 -10.73 -6.43
N ARG A 98 24.06 -9.59 -6.83
CA ARG A 98 25.35 -9.55 -7.54
C ARG A 98 26.53 -9.99 -6.67
N ARG A 99 26.50 -9.71 -5.36
CA ARG A 99 27.51 -10.20 -4.41
C ARG A 99 27.37 -11.70 -4.18
N ALA A 100 26.14 -12.20 -4.07
CA ALA A 100 25.87 -13.63 -3.93
C ALA A 100 26.35 -14.42 -5.15
N SER A 101 26.19 -13.88 -6.37
CA SER A 101 26.65 -14.57 -7.59
C SER A 101 28.16 -14.50 -7.82
N ARG A 102 28.84 -13.46 -7.32
CA ARG A 102 30.30 -13.30 -7.46
C ARG A 102 31.13 -14.23 -6.57
N PHE A 103 30.56 -14.65 -5.45
CA PHE A 103 31.22 -15.50 -4.46
C PHE A 103 30.39 -16.75 -4.16
N ALA A 104 29.58 -17.20 -5.11
CA ALA A 104 28.93 -18.49 -5.01
C ALA A 104 30.05 -19.54 -4.91
N PRO A 105 30.14 -20.30 -3.79
CA PRO A 105 31.12 -21.38 -3.70
C PRO A 105 30.76 -22.40 -4.76
N ASP A 106 31.77 -22.98 -5.40
CA ASP A 106 31.53 -24.05 -6.36
C ASP A 106 30.77 -25.21 -5.69
N GLU A 107 30.01 -25.98 -6.47
CA GLU A 107 29.15 -27.04 -5.95
C GLU A 107 29.94 -28.05 -5.08
N GLU A 108 31.21 -28.29 -5.45
CA GLU A 108 32.15 -29.11 -4.71
C GLU A 108 32.53 -28.51 -3.33
N GLU A 109 32.68 -27.19 -3.23
CA GLU A 109 32.95 -26.51 -1.95
C GLU A 109 31.74 -26.58 -1.02
N LEU A 110 30.52 -26.43 -1.57
CA LEU A 110 29.26 -26.57 -0.83
C LEU A 110 29.11 -27.99 -0.26
N GLU A 111 29.44 -29.01 -1.04
CA GLU A 111 29.45 -30.39 -0.55
C GLU A 111 30.50 -30.62 0.54
N ALA A 112 31.70 -30.07 0.38
CA ALA A 112 32.76 -30.19 1.39
C ALA A 112 32.35 -29.56 2.72
N VAL A 113 31.68 -28.41 2.69
CA VAL A 113 31.13 -27.75 3.90
C VAL A 113 30.05 -28.60 4.55
N LYS A 114 29.12 -29.16 3.78
CA LYS A 114 28.07 -30.08 4.29
C LYS A 114 28.68 -31.31 4.97
N ARG A 115 29.70 -31.93 4.35
CA ARG A 115 30.42 -33.08 4.92
C ARG A 115 31.11 -32.72 6.24
N LYS A 116 31.80 -31.57 6.29
CA LYS A 116 32.44 -31.06 7.53
C LYS A 116 31.43 -30.81 8.64
N HIS A 117 30.26 -30.24 8.32
CA HIS A 117 29.19 -30.02 9.30
C HIS A 117 28.61 -31.33 9.84
N ALA A 118 28.33 -32.31 8.96
CA ALA A 118 27.86 -33.63 9.37
C ALA A 118 28.87 -34.35 10.27
N GLN A 119 30.15 -34.30 9.94
CA GLN A 119 31.22 -34.90 10.73
C GLN A 119 31.35 -34.25 12.12
N LYS A 120 31.21 -32.91 12.19
CA LYS A 120 31.23 -32.15 13.45
C LYS A 120 29.99 -32.43 14.32
N GLN A 121 28.82 -32.67 13.73
CA GLN A 121 27.63 -33.08 14.48
C GLN A 121 27.78 -34.51 15.04
N ALA A 122 28.31 -35.44 14.24
CA ALA A 122 28.56 -36.81 14.67
C ALA A 122 29.61 -36.91 15.80
N SER A 123 30.60 -36.02 15.83
CA SER A 123 31.59 -35.97 16.92
C SER A 123 31.05 -35.31 18.19
N ARG A 124 30.14 -34.34 18.09
CA ARG A 124 29.50 -33.70 19.25
C ARG A 124 28.49 -34.61 19.95
N GLY A 125 27.83 -35.50 19.24
CA GLY A 125 26.93 -36.51 19.82
C GLY A 125 27.65 -37.62 20.62
N LYS A 126 28.98 -37.74 20.50
CA LYS A 126 29.77 -38.78 21.19
C LYS A 126 30.29 -38.37 22.58
N PHE A 127 30.01 -37.15 23.05
CA PHE A 127 30.50 -36.64 24.34
C PHE A 127 29.41 -36.53 25.43
N SER A 128 28.25 -37.16 25.23
CA SER A 128 27.11 -37.15 26.16
C SER A 128 26.78 -38.57 26.62
N VAL A 129 27.68 -39.19 27.38
CA VAL A 129 27.35 -40.29 28.30
C VAL A 129 28.28 -40.18 29.51
N ARG A 130 27.78 -39.62 30.61
CA ARG A 130 28.21 -39.94 31.98
C ARG A 130 27.10 -39.61 32.94
#